data_AF-A0A9E1XR78-F1
#
_entry.id   AF-A0A9E1XR78-F1
#
_cell.length_a   1.000
_cell.length_b   1.000
_cell.length_c   1.000
_cell.angle_alpha   90.00
_cell.angle_beta   90.00
_cell.angle_gamma   90.00
#
_symmetry.space_group_name_H-M   'P 1'
#
loop_
_entity.id
_entity.type
_entity.pdbx_description
1 polymer ?
#
loop_
_entity_poly.entity_id
_entity_poly.type
_entity_poly.pdbx_seq_one_letter_code
_entity_poly.pdbx_strand_id
1 'polypeptide(L)'
;MSPATQQLFMQQIAPILMAAVPRVVVPVGAEEADELVQDAMATACDAVDRLERRGKRIIPRSVAYYAIQRLKSGRRSTGSGRTDVMSPACRLDGSCSLVSMDEPLRAGDDGEEPTLGDALAGRGDDPSQMAMRNADWAEFMAGLEAAQQYIVRATAEGE
;
A
#
# COMPACT_ATOMS: atom_id res chain seq x y z
N MET A 1 11.88 -21.74 6.91
CA MET A 1 11.15 -22.92 7.42
C MET A 1 11.63 -24.22 6.80
N SER A 2 11.75 -25.31 7.58
CA SER A 2 11.97 -26.66 7.04
C SER A 2 10.70 -27.25 6.41
N PRO A 3 10.81 -28.27 5.53
CA PRO A 3 9.64 -28.94 4.94
C PRO A 3 8.68 -29.53 5.97
N ALA A 4 9.20 -30.11 7.07
CA ALA A 4 8.38 -30.65 8.16
C ALA A 4 7.57 -29.55 8.87
N THR A 5 8.20 -28.39 9.09
CA THR A 5 7.55 -27.22 9.68
C THR A 5 6.49 -26.63 8.75
N GLN A 6 6.75 -26.57 7.45
CA GLN A 6 5.77 -26.14 6.46
C GLN A 6 4.56 -27.08 6.42
N GLN A 7 4.78 -28.39 6.45
CA GLN A 7 3.70 -29.37 6.51
C GLN A 7 2.86 -29.22 7.78
N LEU A 8 3.50 -29.04 8.94
CA LEU A 8 2.82 -28.76 10.21
C LEU A 8 1.99 -27.48 10.13
N PHE A 9 2.51 -26.41 9.52
CA PHE A 9 1.79 -25.15 9.34
C PHE A 9 0.51 -25.36 8.50
N MET A 10 0.64 -25.99 7.33
CA MET A 10 -0.47 -26.20 6.41
C MET A 10 -1.53 -27.16 6.97
N GLN A 11 -1.13 -28.18 7.73
CA GLN A 11 -2.04 -29.19 8.25
C GLN A 11 -2.71 -28.80 9.58
N GLN A 12 -2.05 -27.99 10.40
CA GLN A 12 -2.50 -27.77 11.79
C GLN A 12 -2.72 -26.31 12.16
N ILE A 13 -2.06 -25.34 11.51
CA ILE A 13 -2.17 -23.92 11.86
C ILE A 13 -3.13 -23.22 10.88
N ALA A 14 -2.86 -23.30 9.58
CA ALA A 14 -3.67 -22.63 8.56
C ALA A 14 -5.17 -22.97 8.64
N PRO A 15 -5.60 -24.24 8.85
CA PRO A 15 -7.02 -24.56 8.95
C PRO A 15 -7.71 -23.90 10.15
N ILE A 16 -7.00 -23.75 11.27
CA ILE A 16 -7.54 -23.05 12.45
C ILE A 16 -7.77 -21.58 12.10
N LEU A 17 -6.82 -20.94 11.43
CA LEU A 17 -6.92 -19.52 11.06
C LEU A 17 -8.05 -19.28 10.07
N MET A 18 -8.13 -20.07 8.99
CA MET A 18 -9.20 -19.98 8.00
C MET A 18 -10.59 -20.17 8.61
N ALA A 19 -10.73 -21.07 9.59
CA ALA A 19 -12.01 -21.31 10.25
C ALA A 19 -12.35 -20.25 11.30
N ALA A 20 -11.36 -19.80 12.09
CA ALA A 20 -11.63 -18.96 13.26
C ALA A 20 -11.69 -17.47 12.91
N VAL A 21 -10.75 -16.97 12.10
CA VAL A 21 -10.57 -15.53 11.86
C VAL A 21 -11.85 -14.84 11.38
N PRO A 22 -12.58 -15.36 10.37
CA PRO A 22 -13.80 -14.71 9.87
C PRO A 22 -14.93 -14.62 10.91
N ARG A 23 -14.86 -15.41 11.99
CA ARG A 23 -15.92 -15.50 13.02
C ARG A 23 -15.60 -14.67 14.26
N VAL A 24 -14.32 -14.41 14.53
CA VAL A 24 -13.88 -13.86 15.82
C VAL A 24 -13.11 -12.56 15.71
N VAL A 25 -12.63 -12.20 14.52
CA VAL A 25 -11.94 -10.93 14.26
C VAL A 25 -12.93 -10.00 13.59
N VAL A 26 -13.05 -8.78 14.13
CA VAL A 26 -13.90 -7.74 13.54
C VAL A 26 -13.04 -6.94 12.56
N PRO A 27 -13.45 -6.81 11.29
CA PRO A 27 -12.76 -5.96 10.32
C PRO A 27 -12.82 -4.48 10.71
N VAL A 28 -11.79 -3.75 10.31
CA VAL A 28 -11.65 -2.31 10.55
C VAL A 28 -11.65 -1.61 9.20
N GLY A 29 -12.53 -0.62 9.04
CA GLY A 29 -12.62 0.13 7.77
C GLY A 29 -13.10 -0.76 6.63
N ALA A 30 -12.31 -0.82 5.55
CA ALA A 30 -12.60 -1.57 4.33
C ALA A 30 -11.98 -2.98 4.30
N GLU A 31 -11.48 -3.49 5.43
CA GLU A 31 -10.89 -4.83 5.50
C GLU A 31 -11.88 -5.94 5.18
N GLU A 32 -11.40 -6.94 4.44
CA GLU A 32 -12.16 -8.16 4.18
C GLU A 32 -11.71 -9.34 5.05
N ALA A 33 -12.61 -10.29 5.27
CA ALA A 33 -12.32 -11.47 6.08
C ALA A 33 -11.15 -12.30 5.51
N ASP A 34 -11.04 -12.37 4.18
CA ASP A 34 -9.98 -13.11 3.50
C ASP A 34 -8.62 -12.41 3.64
N GLU A 35 -8.57 -11.08 3.62
CA GLU A 35 -7.37 -10.30 3.92
C GLU A 35 -6.91 -10.55 5.35
N LEU A 36 -7.84 -10.54 6.31
CA LEU A 36 -7.54 -10.83 7.71
C LEU A 36 -7.02 -12.26 7.90
N VAL A 37 -7.53 -13.23 7.14
CA VAL A 37 -7.01 -14.60 7.15
C VAL A 37 -5.57 -14.64 6.64
N GLN A 38 -5.27 -13.99 5.52
CA GLN A 38 -3.92 -13.91 4.98
C GLN A 38 -2.96 -13.22 5.96
N ASP A 39 -3.41 -12.17 6.61
CA ASP A 39 -2.62 -11.43 7.60
C ASP A 39 -2.35 -12.27 8.86
N ALA A 40 -3.34 -13.09 9.27
CA ALA A 40 -3.16 -14.11 10.31
C ALA A 40 -2.09 -15.14 9.90
N MET A 41 -2.13 -15.61 8.65
CA MET A 41 -1.18 -16.58 8.12
C MET A 41 0.22 -16.00 8.09
N ALA A 42 0.41 -14.77 7.62
CA ALA A 42 1.70 -14.08 7.60
C ALA A 42 2.27 -13.93 9.02
N THR A 43 1.44 -13.48 9.97
CA THR A 43 1.82 -13.37 11.39
C THR A 43 2.23 -14.72 11.99
N ALA A 44 1.45 -15.77 11.71
CA ALA A 44 1.73 -17.11 12.21
C ALA A 44 3.00 -17.71 11.56
N CYS A 45 3.22 -17.44 10.27
CA CYS A 45 4.39 -17.90 9.52
C CYS A 45 5.69 -17.32 10.11
N ASP A 46 5.73 -16.01 10.34
CA ASP A 46 6.86 -15.35 11.01
C ASP A 46 7.09 -15.90 12.43
N ALA A 47 6.02 -16.17 13.19
CA ALA A 47 6.14 -16.79 14.51
C ALA A 47 6.75 -18.20 14.44
N VAL A 48 6.29 -19.04 13.50
CA VAL A 48 6.80 -20.40 13.30
C VAL A 48 8.27 -20.39 12.89
N ASP A 49 8.63 -19.57 11.91
CA ASP A 49 10.00 -19.45 11.41
C ASP A 49 10.97 -18.99 12.52
N ARG A 50 10.53 -18.07 13.39
CA ARG A 50 11.29 -17.66 14.59
C ARG A 50 11.41 -18.75 15.64
N LEU A 51 10.35 -19.52 15.89
CA LEU A 51 10.39 -20.63 16.85
C LEU A 51 11.34 -21.73 16.38
N GLU A 52 11.28 -22.07 15.09
CA GLU A 52 12.15 -23.06 14.48
C GLU A 52 13.62 -22.65 14.54
N ARG A 53 13.97 -21.41 14.14
CA ARG A 53 15.35 -20.90 14.25
C ARG A 53 15.89 -20.91 15.68
N ARG A 54 15.01 -20.83 16.68
CA ARG A 54 15.36 -20.86 18.11
C ARG A 54 15.36 -22.27 18.70
N GLY A 55 15.10 -23.31 17.89
CA GLY A 55 14.97 -24.69 18.35
C GLY A 55 13.82 -24.91 19.34
N LYS A 56 12.82 -24.01 19.34
CA LYS A 56 11.68 -24.11 20.27
C LYS A 56 10.60 -25.00 19.67
N ARG A 57 9.95 -25.77 20.53
CA ARG A 57 8.79 -26.58 20.15
C ARG A 57 7.67 -25.67 19.64
N ILE A 58 7.20 -25.96 18.43
CA ILE A 58 6.04 -25.30 17.84
C ILE A 58 4.77 -25.99 18.35
N ILE A 59 3.87 -25.21 18.96
CA ILE A 59 2.55 -25.68 19.40
C ILE A 59 1.49 -25.01 18.50
N PRO A 60 0.90 -25.73 17.53
CA PRO A 60 0.04 -25.14 16.50
C PRO A 60 -1.10 -24.26 17.04
N ARG A 61 -1.85 -24.77 18.04
CA ARG A 61 -2.95 -24.03 18.65
C ARG A 61 -2.49 -22.75 19.33
N SER A 62 -1.33 -22.76 19.99
CA SER A 62 -0.77 -21.56 20.62
C SER A 62 -0.36 -20.52 19.57
N VAL A 63 0.25 -20.95 18.47
CA VAL A 63 0.60 -20.04 17.38
C VAL A 63 -0.65 -19.40 16.78
N ALA A 64 -1.66 -20.21 16.44
CA ALA A 64 -2.92 -19.70 15.90
C ALA A 64 -3.63 -18.75 16.87
N TYR A 65 -3.67 -19.10 18.16
CA TYR A 65 -4.24 -18.26 19.21
C TYR A 65 -3.58 -16.87 19.26
N TYR A 66 -2.24 -16.81 19.29
CA TYR A 66 -1.53 -15.54 19.36
C TYR A 66 -1.61 -14.73 18.06
N ALA A 67 -1.70 -15.37 16.90
CA ALA A 67 -1.96 -14.69 15.64
C ALA A 67 -3.36 -14.04 15.63
N ILE A 68 -4.39 -14.77 16.05
CA ILE A 68 -5.76 -14.24 16.20
C ILE A 68 -5.79 -13.10 17.22
N GLN A 69 -5.09 -13.23 18.34
CA GLN A 69 -5.07 -12.19 19.37
C GLN A 69 -4.40 -10.90 18.87
N ARG A 70 -3.36 -11.00 18.01
CA ARG A 70 -2.80 -9.82 17.35
C ARG A 70 -3.82 -9.13 16.47
N LEU A 71 -4.54 -9.88 15.64
CA LEU A 71 -5.57 -9.32 14.76
C LEU A 71 -6.68 -8.63 15.54
N LYS A 72 -7.15 -9.25 16.62
CA LYS A 72 -8.15 -8.67 17.54
C LYS A 72 -7.69 -7.35 18.17
N SER A 73 -6.39 -7.20 18.41
CA SER A 73 -5.82 -5.93 18.89
C SER A 73 -5.65 -4.87 17.80
N GLY A 74 -6.10 -5.13 16.57
CA GLY A 74 -5.93 -4.22 15.44
C GLY A 74 -4.54 -4.22 14.82
N ARG A 75 -3.69 -5.17 15.20
CA ARG A 75 -2.34 -5.27 14.64
C ARG A 75 -2.38 -6.12 13.40
N ARG A 76 -1.69 -5.65 12.35
CA ARG A 76 -1.50 -6.40 11.11
C ARG A 76 -0.08 -6.91 10.99
N SER A 77 0.17 -7.78 10.01
CA SER A 77 1.50 -8.34 9.76
C SER A 77 2.50 -7.27 9.27
N THR A 78 2.02 -6.26 8.54
CA THR A 78 2.83 -5.18 7.97
C THR A 78 3.05 -4.00 8.90
N GLY A 79 2.24 -3.86 9.95
CA GLY A 79 2.35 -2.72 10.86
C GLY A 79 1.22 -2.63 11.87
N SER A 80 1.42 -1.73 12.83
CA SER A 80 0.38 -1.26 13.74
C SER A 80 0.84 0.07 14.33
N GLY A 81 0.23 1.17 13.90
CA GLY A 81 0.60 2.51 14.36
C GLY A 81 -0.58 3.47 14.26
N ARG A 82 -0.53 4.60 14.96
CA ARG A 82 -1.62 5.60 14.94
C ARG A 82 -1.69 6.37 13.62
N THR A 83 -0.69 6.22 12.75
CA THR A 83 -0.66 6.76 11.38
C THR A 83 -1.15 5.76 10.34
N ASP A 84 -1.40 4.51 10.74
CA ASP A 84 -1.98 3.50 9.87
C ASP A 84 -3.49 3.68 9.86
N VAL A 85 -4.03 4.14 8.73
CA VAL A 85 -5.45 4.47 8.54
C VAL A 85 -6.39 3.28 8.81
N MET A 86 -5.89 2.06 8.65
CA MET A 86 -6.64 0.82 8.88
C MET A 86 -6.52 0.32 10.32
N SER A 87 -5.68 0.95 11.16
CA SER A 87 -5.58 0.60 12.57
C SER A 87 -6.77 1.12 13.38
N PRO A 88 -7.27 0.35 14.38
CA PRO A 88 -8.28 0.85 15.30
C PRO A 88 -7.86 2.13 16.04
N ALA A 89 -6.57 2.28 16.35
CA ALA A 89 -6.07 3.44 17.07
C ALA A 89 -6.21 4.72 16.24
N CYS A 90 -5.83 4.69 14.95
CA CYS A 90 -6.00 5.82 14.04
C CYS A 90 -7.49 6.19 13.87
N ARG A 91 -8.36 5.18 13.76
CA ARG A 91 -9.81 5.35 13.65
C ARG A 91 -10.43 5.98 14.89
N LEU A 92 -9.95 5.61 16.09
CA LEU A 92 -10.42 6.19 17.35
C LEU A 92 -9.97 7.64 17.53
N ASP A 93 -8.77 7.97 17.04
CA ASP A 93 -8.24 9.34 17.11
C ASP A 93 -8.90 10.28 16.10
N GLY A 94 -9.45 9.73 15.02
CA GLY A 94 -10.01 10.52 13.91
C GLY A 94 -8.95 11.34 13.17
N SER A 95 -7.67 11.00 13.32
CA SER A 95 -6.56 11.78 12.77
C SER A 95 -6.37 11.58 11.26
N CYS A 96 -6.80 10.43 10.72
CA CYS A 96 -6.72 10.10 9.30
C CYS A 96 -7.94 9.27 8.88
N SER A 97 -8.32 9.37 7.60
CA SER A 97 -9.39 8.59 6.98
C SER A 97 -9.00 8.14 5.57
N LEU A 98 -9.53 6.99 5.15
CA LEU A 98 -9.48 6.54 3.76
C LEU A 98 -10.64 7.21 3.01
N VAL A 99 -10.34 7.80 1.86
CA VAL A 99 -11.28 8.57 1.02
C VAL A 99 -11.16 8.00 -0.40
N SER A 100 -12.28 7.86 -1.12
CA SER A 100 -12.23 7.36 -2.49
C SER A 100 -11.68 8.43 -3.43
N MET A 101 -10.92 8.02 -4.46
CA MET A 101 -10.57 8.95 -5.54
C MET A 101 -11.79 9.36 -6.35
N ASP A 102 -12.82 8.50 -6.39
CA ASP A 102 -14.10 8.76 -7.05
C ASP A 102 -15.07 9.54 -6.16
N GLU A 103 -14.63 9.99 -4.97
CA GLU A 103 -15.47 10.78 -4.08
C GLU A 103 -15.67 12.19 -4.66
N PRO A 104 -16.93 12.66 -4.82
CA PRO A 104 -17.20 13.98 -5.38
C PRO A 104 -16.74 15.08 -4.42
N LEU A 105 -16.05 16.11 -4.95
CA LEU A 105 -15.52 17.20 -4.13
C LEU A 105 -16.59 18.22 -3.72
N ARG A 106 -17.62 18.41 -4.56
CA ARG A 106 -18.74 19.31 -4.29
C ARG A 106 -19.89 19.08 -5.27
N ALA A 107 -21.13 19.09 -4.76
CA ALA A 107 -22.31 19.26 -5.59
C ALA A 107 -22.34 20.69 -6.16
N GLY A 108 -22.01 20.83 -7.44
CA GLY A 108 -22.24 22.05 -8.21
C GLY A 108 -23.63 22.02 -8.85
N ASP A 109 -24.25 23.17 -9.09
CA ASP A 109 -25.58 23.29 -9.69
C ASP A 109 -25.57 23.04 -11.23
N ASP A 110 -24.43 22.64 -11.81
CA ASP A 110 -24.09 22.97 -13.20
C ASP A 110 -23.58 21.80 -14.08
N GLY A 111 -23.55 20.53 -13.62
CA GLY A 111 -23.10 19.41 -14.46
C GLY A 111 -22.40 18.26 -13.74
N GLU A 112 -21.43 17.62 -14.41
CA GLU A 112 -20.63 16.51 -13.88
C GLU A 112 -19.73 16.99 -12.73
N GLU A 113 -19.86 16.36 -11.57
CA GLU A 113 -19.14 16.76 -10.36
C GLU A 113 -17.68 16.26 -10.41
N PRO A 114 -16.68 17.13 -10.26
CA PRO A 114 -15.29 16.69 -10.24
C PRO A 114 -15.04 15.81 -9.02
N THR A 115 -14.37 14.70 -9.25
CA THR A 115 -13.95 13.77 -8.19
C THR A 115 -12.65 14.25 -7.55
N LEU A 116 -12.29 13.66 -6.41
CA LEU A 116 -10.99 13.88 -5.78
C LEU A 116 -9.83 13.56 -6.75
N GLY A 117 -9.99 12.51 -7.57
CA GLY A 117 -9.01 12.10 -8.58
C GLY A 117 -8.76 13.18 -9.63
N ASP A 118 -9.83 13.88 -10.07
CA ASP A 118 -9.73 14.93 -11.09
C ASP A 118 -8.98 16.18 -10.59
N ALA A 119 -9.03 16.45 -9.29
CA ALA A 119 -8.37 17.60 -8.68
C ALA A 119 -6.89 17.36 -8.35
N LEU A 120 -6.43 16.09 -8.35
CA LEU A 120 -5.05 15.75 -8.03
C LEU A 120 -4.18 15.81 -9.29
N ALA A 121 -3.10 16.59 -9.23
CA ALA A 121 -2.14 16.67 -10.32
C ALA A 121 -1.39 15.34 -10.52
N GLY A 122 -1.34 14.88 -11.76
CA GLY A 122 -0.47 13.77 -12.16
C GLY A 122 1.01 14.12 -12.01
N ARG A 123 1.86 13.10 -11.82
CA ARG A 123 3.32 13.26 -11.72
C ARG A 123 4.08 13.09 -13.03
N GLY A 124 3.36 12.83 -14.13
CA GLY A 124 3.96 12.64 -15.46
C GLY A 124 4.19 13.95 -16.20
N ASP A 125 4.96 13.89 -17.28
CA ASP A 125 5.11 14.99 -18.22
C ASP A 125 3.73 15.42 -18.71
N ASP A 126 3.47 16.72 -18.61
CA ASP A 126 2.29 17.29 -19.25
C ASP A 126 2.46 17.30 -20.78
N PRO A 127 1.37 17.48 -21.56
CA PRO A 127 1.43 17.48 -23.01
C PRO A 127 2.43 18.49 -23.61
N SER A 128 2.68 19.62 -22.93
CA SER A 128 3.66 20.61 -23.40
C SER A 128 5.09 20.10 -23.21
N GLN A 129 5.38 19.42 -22.10
CA GLN A 129 6.67 18.76 -21.89
C GLN A 129 6.89 17.60 -22.86
N MET A 130 5.85 16.81 -23.12
CA MET A 130 5.91 15.75 -24.14
C MET A 130 6.17 16.33 -25.54
N ALA A 131 5.51 17.44 -25.88
CA ALA A 131 5.72 18.13 -27.15
C ALA A 131 7.14 18.69 -27.27
N MET A 132 7.67 19.32 -26.22
CA MET A 132 9.05 19.83 -26.20
C MET A 132 10.07 18.70 -26.34
N ARG A 133 9.86 17.53 -25.72
CA ARG A 133 10.77 16.39 -25.91
C ARG A 133 10.81 15.89 -27.36
N ASN A 134 9.67 15.95 -28.04
CA ASN A 134 9.53 15.46 -29.41
C ASN A 134 9.75 16.55 -30.47
N ALA A 135 10.08 17.79 -30.08
CA ALA A 135 10.34 18.87 -31.00
C ALA A 135 11.59 18.59 -31.84
N ASP A 136 11.60 19.04 -33.11
CA ASP A 136 12.81 19.01 -33.93
C ASP A 136 13.78 20.11 -33.49
N TRP A 137 14.54 19.78 -32.45
CA TRP A 137 15.55 20.68 -31.90
C TRP A 137 16.67 20.98 -32.90
N ALA A 138 16.91 20.12 -33.89
CA ALA A 138 17.93 20.36 -34.89
C ALA A 138 17.47 21.43 -35.89
N GLU A 139 16.23 21.35 -36.37
CA GLU A 139 15.61 22.38 -37.21
C GLU A 139 15.50 23.71 -36.47
N PHE A 140 15.04 23.69 -35.21
CA PHE A 140 14.96 24.88 -34.37
C PHE A 140 16.33 25.56 -34.20
N MET A 141 17.37 24.79 -33.84
CA MET A 141 18.72 25.33 -33.66
C MET A 141 19.32 25.85 -34.97
N ALA A 142 19.00 25.26 -36.11
CA ALA A 142 19.48 25.72 -37.42
C ALA A 142 18.91 27.09 -37.82
N GLY A 143 17.73 27.47 -37.30
CA GLY A 143 17.12 28.78 -37.53
C GLY A 143 17.65 29.91 -36.65
N LEU A 144 18.51 29.62 -35.66
CA LEU A 144 19.03 30.58 -34.70
C LEU A 144 20.43 31.10 -35.07
N GLU A 145 20.72 32.36 -34.72
CA GLU A 145 22.06 32.92 -34.82
C GLU A 145 23.01 32.30 -33.78
N ALA A 146 24.32 32.38 -34.02
CA ALA A 146 25.34 31.75 -33.17
C ALA A 146 25.25 32.18 -31.68
N ALA A 147 24.93 33.45 -31.42
CA ALA A 147 24.74 33.95 -30.06
C ALA A 147 23.50 33.33 -29.37
N GLN A 148 22.41 33.12 -30.11
CA GLN A 148 21.18 32.51 -29.59
C GLN A 148 21.36 31.01 -29.34
N GLN A 149 22.05 30.30 -30.23
CA GLN A 149 22.39 28.90 -30.04
C GLN A 149 23.24 28.68 -28.78
N TYR A 150 24.19 29.59 -28.51
CA TYR A 150 24.99 29.56 -27.29
C TYR A 150 24.13 29.69 -26.03
N ILE A 151 23.22 30.68 -25.99
CA ILE A 151 22.31 30.89 -24.85
C ILE A 151 21.46 29.65 -24.58
N VAL A 152 20.87 29.05 -25.62
CA VAL A 152 20.01 27.86 -25.48
C VAL A 152 20.79 26.67 -24.92
N ARG A 153 22.04 26.44 -25.38
CA ARG A 153 22.89 25.36 -24.87
C ARG A 153 23.32 25.59 -23.43
N ALA A 154 23.79 26.80 -23.10
CA ALA A 154 24.17 27.14 -21.74
C ALA A 154 23.00 26.96 -20.75
N THR A 155 21.80 27.41 -21.14
CA THR A 155 20.59 27.23 -20.33
C THR A 155 20.23 25.76 -20.14
N ALA A 156 20.40 24.92 -21.17
CA ALA A 156 20.13 23.48 -21.09
C ALA A 156 21.18 22.72 -20.24
N GLU A 157 22.43 23.17 -20.23
CA GLU A 157 23.53 22.61 -19.44
C GLU A 157 23.54 23.13 -17.99
N GLY A 158 22.75 24.17 -17.70
CA GLY A 158 22.61 24.77 -16.37
C GLY A 158 23.72 25.78 -16.02
N GLU A 159 24.33 26.39 -17.04
CA GLU A 159 25.36 27.44 -16.94
C GLU A 159 24.79 28.87 -17.02
#